data_AF-A0A0C3H781-F1
#
_entry.id   AF-A0A0C3H781-F1
#
_cell.length_a   1.000
_cell.length_b   1.000
_cell.length_c   1.000
_cell.angle_alpha   90.00
_cell.angle_beta   90.00
_cell.angle_gamma   90.00
#
_symmetry.space_group_name_H-M   'P 1'
#
loop_
_entity.id
_entity.type
_entity.pdbx_description
1 polymer ?
#
loop_
_entity_poly.entity_id
_entity_poly.type
_entity_poly.pdbx_seq_one_letter_code
_entity_poly.pdbx_strand_id
1 'polypeptide(L)'
;MLNPKDSKPSREDFYLMPSNIHGFVIQDKKWVNLWVANVGDVSWNKEAFRRLVLPPKTKDLIKALVMVRASKQGKRQAVDLPIKRDDIIASKGNGLIVLLHGGPGTGKTLTAGSVAELAEMPLYRVTCGDIGTNAEAVEKYLQTILYLGKIWNCVLLLDEADVFLEERTLSDLERNSLVSVFLRILEYYQGILILTSNRIGTFDEAFRSRMQLALHYPNLTPTSRRKIWQNFFDMLEEDEEDVDIDEIKLHIDELADMEMNGREIRNALNTAKQLALYQKETLTWDHVENTVKITGDFNRYLKNVHGHSDEQRAREEGIR
;
A
#
# COMPACT_ATOMS: atom_id res chain seq x y z
N MET A 1 21.35 7.31 -33.06
CA MET A 1 21.11 6.99 -31.64
C MET A 1 22.38 7.31 -30.88
N LEU A 2 22.37 8.34 -30.03
CA LEU A 2 23.52 8.66 -29.19
C LEU A 2 23.73 7.52 -28.19
N ASN A 3 24.95 7.00 -28.09
CA ASN A 3 25.27 5.96 -27.12
C ASN A 3 25.33 6.63 -25.73
N PRO A 4 24.66 6.09 -24.69
CA PRO A 4 24.72 6.68 -23.34
C PRO A 4 26.13 6.65 -22.72
N LYS A 5 27.13 6.07 -23.39
CA LYS A 5 28.56 6.13 -23.05
C LYS A 5 29.31 7.29 -23.73
N ASP A 6 28.68 8.02 -24.64
CA ASP A 6 29.29 9.16 -25.32
C ASP A 6 29.28 10.41 -24.41
N SER A 7 30.13 11.38 -24.73
CA SER A 7 30.14 12.70 -24.08
C SER A 7 28.76 13.35 -24.09
N LYS A 8 28.44 14.16 -23.07
CA LYS A 8 27.17 14.90 -22.97
C LYS A 8 26.81 15.53 -24.34
N PRO A 9 25.57 15.35 -24.84
CA PRO A 9 25.17 15.86 -26.14
C PRO A 9 25.37 17.38 -26.22
N SER A 10 25.76 17.86 -27.39
CA SER A 10 25.89 19.28 -27.67
C SER A 10 24.50 19.95 -27.71
N ARG A 11 24.46 21.29 -27.64
CA ARG A 11 23.19 22.04 -27.74
C ARG A 11 22.47 21.79 -29.06
N GLU A 12 23.22 21.51 -30.14
CA GLU A 12 22.67 21.20 -31.46
C GLU A 12 22.00 19.82 -31.50
N ASP A 13 22.57 18.84 -30.80
CA ASP A 13 22.00 17.50 -30.69
C ASP A 13 20.62 17.49 -30.01
N PHE A 14 20.38 18.41 -29.07
CA PHE A 14 19.08 18.55 -28.42
C PHE A 14 17.96 18.97 -29.39
N TYR A 15 18.27 19.74 -30.44
CA TYR A 15 17.28 20.11 -31.46
C TYR A 15 16.89 18.93 -32.37
N LEU A 16 17.73 17.89 -32.44
CA LEU A 16 17.47 16.67 -33.21
C LEU A 16 16.73 15.59 -32.41
N MET A 17 16.55 15.79 -31.10
CA MET A 17 15.83 14.84 -30.25
C MET A 17 14.31 14.98 -30.41
N PRO A 18 13.57 13.86 -30.39
CA PRO A 18 12.12 13.92 -30.42
C PRO A 18 11.59 14.64 -29.17
N SER A 19 10.55 15.44 -29.33
CA SER A 19 9.88 16.13 -28.21
C SER A 19 9.18 15.16 -27.25
N ASN A 20 8.98 13.92 -27.70
CA ASN A 20 8.25 12.87 -27.00
C ASN A 20 9.08 11.61 -26.85
N ILE A 21 8.89 10.93 -25.72
CA ILE A 21 9.44 9.60 -25.44
C ILE A 21 8.32 8.62 -25.11
N HIS A 22 8.53 7.34 -25.38
CA HIS A 22 7.61 6.30 -24.91
C HIS A 22 7.87 6.00 -23.43
N GLY A 23 6.82 6.08 -22.61
CA GLY A 23 6.88 5.75 -21.20
C GLY A 23 5.73 4.84 -20.78
N PHE A 24 5.93 4.11 -19.69
CA PHE A 24 4.91 3.27 -19.09
C PHE A 24 4.30 3.98 -17.87
N VAL A 25 3.00 4.25 -17.91
CA VAL A 25 2.25 4.82 -16.79
C VAL A 25 1.90 3.67 -15.84
N ILE A 26 2.56 3.61 -14.69
CA ILE A 26 2.40 2.52 -13.72
C ILE A 26 0.96 2.43 -13.19
N GLN A 27 0.29 3.56 -12.96
CA GLN A 27 -1.07 3.61 -12.44
C GLN A 27 -2.09 3.03 -13.43
N ASP A 28 -1.98 3.42 -14.70
CA ASP A 28 -2.90 2.99 -15.77
C ASP A 28 -2.49 1.68 -16.45
N LYS A 29 -1.26 1.22 -16.18
CA LYS A 29 -0.59 0.06 -16.79
C LYS A 29 -0.54 0.12 -18.32
N LYS A 30 -0.28 1.32 -18.86
CA LYS A 30 -0.29 1.59 -20.31
C LYS A 30 0.98 2.27 -20.78
N TRP A 31 1.38 1.94 -22.00
CA TRP A 31 2.40 2.69 -22.73
C TRP A 31 1.78 3.93 -23.37
N VAL A 32 2.40 5.08 -23.15
CA VAL A 32 1.95 6.38 -23.67
C VAL A 32 3.14 7.18 -24.22
N ASN A 33 2.84 8.22 -25.01
CA ASN A 33 3.81 9.22 -25.42
C ASN A 33 3.89 10.32 -24.36
N LEU A 34 5.05 10.49 -23.75
CA LEU A 34 5.32 11.50 -22.73
C LEU A 34 6.12 12.64 -23.34
N TRP A 35 5.75 13.87 -23.01
CA TRP A 35 6.49 15.06 -23.39
C TRP A 35 7.78 15.15 -22.57
N VAL A 36 8.93 15.22 -23.24
CA VAL A 36 10.24 15.32 -22.58
C VAL A 36 10.32 16.54 -21.67
N ALA A 37 9.64 17.63 -22.05
CA ALA A 37 9.56 18.86 -21.26
C ALA A 37 8.95 18.67 -19.86
N ASN A 38 8.16 17.61 -19.65
CA ASN A 38 7.49 17.33 -18.37
C ASN A 38 8.22 16.25 -17.56
N VAL A 39 9.35 15.73 -18.03
CA VAL A 39 10.12 14.71 -17.31
C VAL A 39 11.02 15.41 -16.30
N GLY A 40 10.89 15.02 -15.03
CA GLY A 40 11.70 15.54 -13.93
C GLY A 40 11.97 14.46 -12.88
N ASP A 41 12.77 14.81 -11.88
CA ASP A 41 13.02 13.95 -10.74
C ASP A 41 11.74 13.73 -9.92
N VAL A 42 11.58 12.53 -9.38
CA VAL A 42 10.42 12.17 -8.54
C VAL A 42 10.58 12.81 -7.16
N SER A 43 9.56 13.52 -6.70
CA SER A 43 9.45 14.06 -5.34
C SER A 43 8.86 13.02 -4.40
N TRP A 44 9.71 12.34 -3.63
CA TRP A 44 9.32 11.27 -2.71
C TRP A 44 8.81 11.81 -1.36
N ASN A 45 7.65 11.32 -0.90
CA ASN A 45 7.04 11.69 0.36
C ASN A 45 7.43 10.73 1.50
N LYS A 46 8.62 10.91 2.06
CA LYS A 46 9.10 10.11 3.20
C LYS A 46 8.28 10.30 4.47
N GLU A 47 7.56 11.43 4.58
CA GLU A 47 6.69 11.73 5.71
C GLU A 47 5.47 10.83 5.79
N ALA A 48 5.04 10.25 4.65
CA ALA A 48 3.97 9.26 4.60
C ALA A 48 4.24 8.04 5.50
N PHE A 49 5.50 7.61 5.65
CA PHE A 49 5.85 6.51 6.57
C PHE A 49 5.92 6.97 8.03
N ARG A 50 6.34 8.21 8.27
CA ARG A 50 6.38 8.80 9.62
C ARG A 50 4.98 8.88 10.22
N ARG A 51 4.01 9.39 9.44
CA ARG A 51 2.60 9.57 9.85
C ARG A 51 1.82 8.27 10.03
N LEU A 52 2.27 7.16 9.46
CA LEU A 52 1.59 5.87 9.61
C LEU A 52 1.45 5.48 11.09
N VAL A 53 0.26 5.12 11.57
CA VAL A 53 0.08 4.77 13.00
C VAL A 53 0.33 3.28 13.20
N LEU A 54 1.56 2.94 13.56
CA LEU A 54 2.02 1.58 13.88
C LEU A 54 2.88 1.57 15.15
N PRO A 55 2.99 0.42 15.85
CA PRO A 55 3.93 0.27 16.95
C PRO A 55 5.36 0.63 16.51
N PRO A 56 6.15 1.38 17.31
CA PRO A 56 7.49 1.84 16.91
C PRO A 56 8.42 0.70 16.47
N LYS A 57 8.48 -0.39 17.23
CA LYS A 57 9.29 -1.57 16.88
C LYS A 57 8.92 -2.19 15.54
N THR A 58 7.63 -2.18 15.19
CA THR A 58 7.15 -2.67 13.89
C THR A 58 7.61 -1.76 12.76
N LYS A 59 7.57 -0.43 12.95
CA LYS A 59 8.09 0.53 11.96
C LYS A 59 9.59 0.33 11.72
N ASP A 60 10.36 0.16 12.80
CA ASP A 60 11.80 -0.05 12.73
C ASP A 60 12.14 -1.34 11.96
N LEU A 61 11.40 -2.42 12.21
CA LEU A 61 11.56 -3.69 11.50
C LEU A 61 11.28 -3.54 10.00
N ILE A 62 10.13 -2.94 9.63
CA ILE A 62 9.79 -2.70 8.22
C ILE A 62 10.88 -1.87 7.54
N LYS A 63 11.29 -0.77 8.19
CA LYS A 63 12.32 0.14 7.67
C LYS A 63 13.64 -0.59 7.47
N ALA A 64 14.08 -1.41 8.42
CA ALA A 64 15.32 -2.18 8.30
C ALA A 64 15.27 -3.15 7.11
N LEU A 65 14.20 -3.94 6.99
CA LEU A 65 14.04 -4.93 5.92
C LEU A 65 14.03 -4.28 4.53
N VAL A 66 13.26 -3.20 4.39
CA VAL A 66 13.10 -2.47 3.12
C VAL A 66 14.41 -1.78 2.72
N MET A 67 15.05 -1.05 3.63
CA MET A 67 16.27 -0.28 3.31
C MET A 67 17.47 -1.18 2.99
N VAL A 68 17.62 -2.30 3.70
CA VAL A 68 18.65 -3.31 3.38
C VAL A 68 18.41 -3.93 2.01
N ARG A 69 17.14 -4.07 1.59
CA ARG A 69 16.81 -4.62 0.27
C ARG A 69 16.98 -3.60 -0.85
N ALA A 70 16.52 -2.38 -0.65
CA ALA A 70 16.63 -1.28 -1.60
C ALA A 70 18.11 -0.97 -1.94
N SER A 71 18.99 -1.01 -0.93
CA SER A 71 20.44 -0.81 -1.12
C SER A 71 21.15 -1.95 -1.85
N LYS A 72 20.61 -3.17 -1.85
CA LYS A 72 21.16 -4.31 -2.63
C LYS A 72 20.83 -4.25 -4.12
N GLN A 73 19.74 -3.57 -4.50
CA GLN A 73 19.27 -3.50 -5.90
C GLN A 73 19.57 -2.15 -6.57
N GLY A 74 19.68 -1.06 -5.80
CA GLY A 74 20.14 0.24 -6.29
C GLY A 74 21.66 0.38 -6.16
N LYS A 75 22.32 1.02 -7.13
CA LYS A 75 23.74 1.47 -7.06
C LYS A 75 24.00 2.54 -5.99
N ARG A 76 23.16 2.67 -4.96
CA ARG A 76 23.31 3.65 -3.88
C ARG A 76 23.94 2.97 -2.68
N GLN A 77 25.09 3.52 -2.26
CA GLN A 77 25.89 3.15 -1.08
C GLN A 77 25.36 1.90 -0.39
N ALA A 78 25.85 0.75 -0.85
CA ALA A 78 25.82 -0.43 -0.03
C ALA A 78 26.46 -0.03 1.29
N VAL A 79 25.68 -0.04 2.37
CA VAL A 79 26.30 -0.34 3.65
C VAL A 79 26.89 -1.72 3.41
N ASP A 80 28.20 -1.81 3.30
CA ASP A 80 28.97 -3.05 3.17
C ASP A 80 28.80 -3.85 4.48
N LEU A 81 27.58 -4.30 4.73
CA LEU A 81 27.27 -5.32 5.71
C LEU A 81 27.55 -6.63 4.98
N PRO A 82 28.58 -7.38 5.39
CA PRO A 82 28.84 -8.70 4.85
C PRO A 82 27.78 -9.64 5.40
N ILE A 83 26.55 -9.53 4.88
CA ILE A 83 25.51 -10.52 5.12
C ILE A 83 25.94 -11.73 4.28
N LYS A 84 26.60 -12.68 4.95
CA LYS A 84 26.94 -13.99 4.38
C LYS A 84 25.70 -14.56 3.68
N ARG A 85 25.93 -15.22 2.54
CA ARG A 85 24.87 -15.94 1.81
C ARG A 85 24.32 -17.00 2.75
N ASP A 86 23.10 -16.81 3.24
CA ASP A 86 22.45 -17.74 4.19
C ASP A 86 21.89 -18.99 3.49
N ASP A 87 21.82 -19.00 2.15
CA ASP A 87 21.19 -20.08 1.40
C ASP A 87 22.20 -20.93 0.61
N ILE A 88 22.11 -22.25 0.78
CA ILE A 88 22.97 -23.27 0.16
C ILE A 88 22.77 -23.29 -1.38
N ILE A 89 21.62 -22.80 -1.86
CA ILE A 89 21.26 -22.74 -3.28
C ILE A 89 21.30 -21.28 -3.75
N ALA A 90 22.19 -20.99 -4.71
CA ALA A 90 22.35 -19.68 -5.31
C ALA A 90 21.18 -19.30 -6.24
N SER A 91 20.02 -18.95 -5.68
CA SER A 91 18.87 -18.33 -6.39
C SER A 91 17.62 -18.21 -5.51
N LYS A 92 17.53 -19.00 -4.43
CA LYS A 92 16.38 -19.10 -3.53
C LYS A 92 16.49 -18.07 -2.38
N GLY A 93 15.34 -17.61 -1.87
CA GLY A 93 15.28 -16.84 -0.61
C GLY A 93 15.71 -15.36 -0.64
N ASN A 94 15.98 -14.78 -1.80
CA ASN A 94 16.47 -13.40 -1.87
C ASN A 94 15.36 -12.33 -1.92
N GLY A 95 14.07 -12.67 -2.09
CA GLY A 95 12.98 -11.69 -2.11
C GLY A 95 12.54 -11.27 -0.70
N LEU A 96 12.16 -10.00 -0.53
CA LEU A 96 11.45 -9.56 0.67
C LEU A 96 9.95 -9.72 0.40
N ILE A 97 9.32 -10.71 1.04
CA ILE A 97 7.88 -10.95 0.94
C ILE A 97 7.23 -10.61 2.28
N VAL A 98 6.33 -9.62 2.26
CA VAL A 98 5.62 -9.13 3.44
C VAL A 98 4.13 -9.35 3.26
N LEU A 99 3.48 -9.98 4.23
CA LEU A 99 2.02 -10.06 4.31
C LEU A 99 1.50 -9.02 5.31
N LEU A 100 0.54 -8.21 4.89
CA LEU A 100 -0.23 -7.30 5.72
C LEU A 100 -1.66 -7.82 5.79
N HIS A 101 -2.15 -8.21 6.96
CA HIS A 101 -3.49 -8.79 7.10
C HIS A 101 -4.27 -8.14 8.23
N GLY A 102 -5.59 -8.07 8.12
CA GLY A 102 -6.46 -7.43 9.11
C GLY A 102 -7.72 -6.83 8.48
N GLY A 103 -8.59 -6.22 9.29
CA GLY A 103 -9.86 -5.66 8.80
C GLY A 103 -9.71 -4.56 7.74
N PRO A 104 -10.79 -4.25 6.98
CA PRO A 104 -10.78 -3.17 6.00
C PRO A 104 -10.48 -1.81 6.67
N GLY A 105 -9.86 -0.89 5.92
CA GLY A 105 -9.62 0.47 6.40
C GLY A 105 -8.57 0.64 7.52
N THR A 106 -7.83 -0.42 7.87
CA THR A 106 -6.79 -0.40 8.93
C THR A 106 -5.43 0.15 8.49
N GLY A 107 -5.26 0.47 7.20
CA GLY A 107 -4.04 1.10 6.68
C GLY A 107 -3.06 0.17 5.95
N LYS A 108 -3.42 -1.09 5.66
CA LYS A 108 -2.55 -2.06 4.95
C LYS A 108 -2.00 -1.52 3.62
N THR A 109 -2.88 -1.08 2.72
CA THR A 109 -2.50 -0.51 1.41
C THR A 109 -1.71 0.78 1.56
N LEU A 110 -2.03 1.59 2.58
CA LEU A 110 -1.27 2.82 2.89
C LEU A 110 0.16 2.49 3.32
N THR A 111 0.36 1.46 4.14
CA THR A 111 1.69 0.99 4.52
C THR A 111 2.53 0.63 3.31
N ALA A 112 1.96 -0.09 2.33
CA ALA A 112 2.69 -0.46 1.12
C ALA A 112 3.15 0.77 0.32
N GLY A 113 2.27 1.77 0.17
CA GLY A 113 2.63 3.04 -0.46
C GLY A 113 3.71 3.80 0.31
N SER A 114 3.54 3.96 1.63
CA SER A 114 4.54 4.63 2.48
C SER A 114 5.90 3.92 2.47
N VAL A 115 5.93 2.60 2.34
CA VAL A 115 7.16 1.81 2.18
C VAL A 115 7.84 2.11 0.85
N ALA A 116 7.08 2.22 -0.24
CA ALA A 116 7.60 2.56 -1.56
C ALA A 116 8.22 3.98 -1.57
N GLU A 117 7.52 4.95 -0.98
CA GLU A 117 8.00 6.32 -0.80
C GLU A 117 9.29 6.37 0.04
N LEU A 118 9.33 5.64 1.15
CA LEU A 118 10.50 5.55 2.03
C LEU A 118 11.72 4.96 1.30
N ALA A 119 11.49 3.95 0.46
CA ALA A 119 12.52 3.26 -0.32
C ALA A 119 12.95 4.03 -1.58
N GLU A 120 12.25 5.12 -1.93
CA GLU A 120 12.39 5.83 -3.20
C GLU A 120 12.25 4.89 -4.42
N MET A 121 11.26 3.99 -4.34
CA MET A 121 10.96 2.99 -5.35
C MET A 121 9.53 3.18 -5.84
N PRO A 122 9.23 3.02 -7.14
CA PRO A 122 7.86 3.06 -7.63
C PRO A 122 7.00 1.98 -6.96
N LEU A 123 5.70 2.27 -6.75
CA LEU A 123 4.73 1.28 -6.31
C LEU A 123 3.98 0.71 -7.51
N TYR A 124 4.16 -0.57 -7.81
CA TYR A 124 3.36 -1.27 -8.82
C TYR A 124 2.23 -2.03 -8.13
N ARG A 125 1.00 -1.50 -8.20
CA ARG A 125 -0.18 -2.08 -7.57
C ARG A 125 -0.92 -3.00 -8.53
N VAL A 126 -1.27 -4.18 -8.05
CA VAL A 126 -2.08 -5.18 -8.73
C VAL A 126 -3.19 -5.62 -7.80
N THR A 127 -4.39 -5.75 -8.33
CA THR A 127 -5.59 -6.20 -7.62
C THR A 127 -6.01 -7.56 -8.18
N CYS A 128 -6.81 -8.32 -7.43
CA CYS A 128 -7.36 -9.58 -7.91
C CYS A 128 -8.17 -9.43 -9.22
N GLY A 129 -8.80 -8.27 -9.44
CA GLY A 129 -9.49 -7.96 -10.69
C GLY A 129 -8.56 -7.89 -11.91
N ASP A 130 -7.26 -7.62 -11.72
CA ASP A 130 -6.29 -7.55 -12.81
C ASP A 130 -5.77 -8.93 -13.25
N ILE A 131 -5.79 -9.92 -12.35
CA ILE A 131 -5.07 -11.18 -12.51
C ILE A 131 -5.95 -12.22 -13.27
N GLY A 132 -7.28 -12.05 -13.22
CA GLY A 132 -8.24 -12.99 -13.81
C GLY A 132 -8.50 -14.22 -12.92
N THR A 133 -9.33 -15.14 -13.41
CA THR A 133 -9.77 -16.34 -12.66
C THR A 133 -9.21 -17.65 -13.19
N ASN A 134 -8.67 -17.67 -14.41
CA ASN A 134 -8.08 -18.86 -15.03
C ASN A 134 -6.60 -18.99 -14.66
N ALA A 135 -6.18 -20.19 -14.21
CA ALA A 135 -4.83 -20.45 -13.72
C ALA A 135 -3.71 -20.17 -14.73
N GLU A 136 -3.90 -20.47 -16.02
CA GLU A 136 -2.89 -20.21 -17.05
C GLU A 136 -2.73 -18.71 -17.29
N ALA A 137 -3.85 -17.99 -17.34
CA ALA A 137 -3.85 -16.54 -17.49
C ALA A 137 -3.21 -15.85 -16.26
N VAL A 138 -3.57 -16.31 -15.07
CA VAL A 138 -2.98 -15.88 -13.79
C VAL A 138 -1.47 -16.11 -13.79
N GLU A 139 -1.00 -17.31 -14.17
CA GLU A 139 0.43 -17.61 -14.21
C GLU A 139 1.17 -16.65 -15.14
N LYS A 140 0.69 -16.49 -16.38
CA LYS A 140 1.33 -15.62 -17.37
C LYS A 140 1.35 -14.16 -16.92
N TYR A 141 0.26 -13.69 -16.32
CA TYR A 141 0.16 -12.33 -15.82
C TYR A 141 1.10 -12.11 -14.62
N LEU A 142 1.10 -13.01 -13.64
CA LEU A 142 1.99 -12.97 -12.48
C LEU A 142 3.47 -13.00 -12.89
N GLN A 143 3.86 -13.87 -13.82
CA GLN A 143 5.21 -13.90 -14.38
C GLN A 143 5.61 -12.55 -15.00
N THR A 144 4.69 -11.93 -15.74
CA THR A 144 4.92 -10.63 -16.38
C THR A 144 5.12 -9.53 -15.33
N ILE A 145 4.24 -9.39 -14.35
CA ILE A 145 4.34 -8.33 -13.34
C ILE A 145 5.58 -8.49 -12.46
N LEU A 146 6.02 -9.71 -12.17
CA LEU A 146 7.21 -9.94 -11.35
C LEU A 146 8.49 -9.67 -12.13
N TYR A 147 8.48 -9.99 -13.42
CA TYR A 147 9.56 -9.61 -14.33
C TYR A 147 9.69 -8.08 -14.42
N LEU A 148 8.56 -7.38 -14.62
CA LEU A 148 8.51 -5.92 -14.62
C LEU A 148 8.96 -5.33 -13.28
N GLY A 149 8.47 -5.88 -12.16
CA GLY A 149 8.84 -5.40 -10.84
C GLY A 149 10.32 -5.52 -10.53
N LYS A 150 10.96 -6.59 -11.05
CA LYS A 150 12.42 -6.76 -10.99
C LYS A 150 13.17 -5.76 -11.87
N ILE A 151 12.74 -5.54 -13.12
CA ILE A 151 13.43 -4.64 -14.05
C ILE A 151 13.31 -3.18 -13.63
N TRP A 152 12.12 -2.78 -13.21
CA TRP A 152 11.86 -1.40 -12.79
C TRP A 152 12.28 -1.11 -11.35
N ASN A 153 12.77 -2.13 -10.63
CA ASN A 153 13.17 -2.02 -9.23
C ASN A 153 12.07 -1.34 -8.40
N CYS A 154 10.88 -1.93 -8.41
CA CYS A 154 9.69 -1.37 -7.77
C CYS A 154 9.25 -2.20 -6.56
N VAL A 155 8.46 -1.60 -5.68
CA VAL A 155 7.70 -2.35 -4.69
C VAL A 155 6.47 -2.90 -5.40
N LEU A 156 6.35 -4.23 -5.46
CA LEU A 156 5.16 -4.88 -6.01
C LEU A 156 4.13 -5.04 -4.89
N LEU A 157 2.93 -4.55 -5.10
CA LEU A 157 1.81 -4.70 -4.18
C LEU A 157 0.73 -5.56 -4.85
N LEU A 158 0.43 -6.73 -4.25
CA LEU A 158 -0.77 -7.49 -4.57
C LEU A 158 -1.81 -7.19 -3.49
N ASP A 159 -2.80 -6.39 -3.86
CA ASP A 159 -3.84 -5.91 -2.97
C ASP A 159 -5.04 -6.85 -2.98
N GLU A 160 -5.58 -7.15 -1.80
CA GLU A 160 -6.72 -8.04 -1.59
C GLU A 160 -6.47 -9.46 -2.12
N ALA A 161 -5.27 -10.00 -1.88
CA ALA A 161 -4.81 -11.30 -2.35
C ALA A 161 -5.50 -12.50 -1.65
N ASP A 162 -6.69 -12.31 -1.10
CA ASP A 162 -7.43 -13.28 -0.28
C ASP A 162 -7.62 -14.62 -1.01
N VAL A 163 -8.01 -14.57 -2.29
CA VAL A 163 -8.24 -15.77 -3.13
C VAL A 163 -6.98 -16.62 -3.28
N PHE A 164 -5.80 -15.99 -3.28
CA PHE A 164 -4.53 -16.70 -3.43
C PHE A 164 -3.96 -17.21 -2.12
N LEU A 165 -4.37 -16.62 -0.99
CA LEU A 165 -3.83 -16.92 0.34
C LEU A 165 -4.66 -17.94 1.11
N GLU A 166 -5.89 -18.18 0.67
CA GLU A 166 -6.85 -19.07 1.31
C GLU A 166 -6.39 -20.55 1.33
N GLU A 167 -6.80 -21.29 2.36
CA GLU A 167 -6.47 -22.72 2.49
C GLU A 167 -6.98 -23.55 1.30
N ARG A 168 -6.20 -24.54 0.86
CA ARG A 168 -6.61 -25.45 -0.19
C ARG A 168 -7.72 -26.39 0.29
N THR A 169 -8.78 -26.55 -0.49
CA THR A 169 -9.91 -27.45 -0.16
C THR A 169 -10.05 -28.57 -1.18
N LEU A 170 -10.48 -29.77 -0.77
CA LEU A 170 -10.59 -30.92 -1.71
C LEU A 170 -11.62 -30.68 -2.83
N SER A 171 -12.58 -29.79 -2.62
CA SER A 171 -13.68 -29.51 -3.55
C SER A 171 -13.35 -28.45 -4.61
N ASP A 172 -12.29 -27.65 -4.43
CA ASP A 172 -12.00 -26.52 -5.31
C ASP A 172 -10.64 -26.69 -6.02
N LEU A 173 -10.64 -27.52 -7.07
CA LEU A 173 -9.44 -27.81 -7.85
C LEU A 173 -8.91 -26.58 -8.60
N GLU A 174 -9.80 -25.71 -9.08
CA GLU A 174 -9.42 -24.49 -9.80
C GLU A 174 -8.68 -23.53 -8.87
N ARG A 175 -9.23 -23.23 -7.69
CA ARG A 175 -8.55 -22.37 -6.71
C ARG A 175 -7.26 -22.99 -6.19
N ASN A 176 -7.25 -24.29 -5.93
CA ASN A 176 -6.02 -24.98 -5.52
C ASN A 176 -4.90 -24.85 -6.55
N SER A 177 -5.26 -24.85 -7.84
CA SER A 177 -4.28 -24.61 -8.90
C SER A 177 -3.73 -23.19 -8.85
N LEU A 178 -4.58 -22.18 -8.58
CA LEU A 178 -4.16 -20.78 -8.40
C LEU A 178 -3.20 -20.62 -7.21
N VAL A 179 -3.56 -21.19 -6.06
CA VAL A 179 -2.72 -21.19 -4.85
C VAL A 179 -1.36 -21.84 -5.14
N SER A 180 -1.35 -22.96 -5.88
CA SER A 180 -0.11 -23.68 -6.23
C SER A 180 0.78 -22.89 -7.18
N VAL A 181 0.20 -22.26 -8.21
CA VAL A 181 0.91 -21.34 -9.12
C VAL A 181 1.51 -20.18 -8.32
N PHE A 182 0.72 -19.59 -7.43
CA PHE A 182 1.13 -18.45 -6.63
C PHE A 182 2.31 -18.80 -5.70
N LEU A 183 2.25 -19.91 -4.97
CA LEU A 183 3.33 -20.39 -4.09
C LEU A 183 4.65 -20.63 -4.84
N ARG A 184 4.58 -21.23 -6.04
CA ARG A 184 5.76 -21.44 -6.89
C ARG A 184 6.37 -20.10 -7.30
N ILE A 185 5.53 -19.15 -7.66
CA ILE A 185 5.96 -17.84 -8.12
C ILE A 185 6.62 -17.02 -7.01
N LEU A 186 6.08 -17.06 -5.78
CA LEU A 186 6.68 -16.42 -4.61
C LEU A 186 8.11 -16.92 -4.32
N GLU A 187 8.37 -18.21 -4.54
CA GLU A 187 9.67 -18.84 -4.25
C GLU A 187 10.83 -18.27 -5.07
N TYR A 188 10.56 -17.79 -6.29
CA TYR A 188 11.57 -17.27 -7.20
C TYR A 188 11.62 -15.74 -7.27
N TYR A 189 10.70 -15.03 -6.59
CA TYR A 189 10.70 -13.59 -6.67
C TYR A 189 11.89 -12.98 -5.94
N GLN A 190 12.57 -12.05 -6.61
CA GLN A 190 13.81 -11.44 -6.14
C GLN A 190 13.66 -9.92 -5.94
N GLY A 191 12.48 -9.41 -5.60
CA GLY A 191 12.24 -7.98 -5.32
C GLY A 191 11.64 -7.76 -3.93
N ILE A 192 10.93 -6.63 -3.77
CA ILE A 192 10.06 -6.36 -2.62
C ILE A 192 8.63 -6.64 -3.06
N LEU A 193 7.95 -7.56 -2.37
CA LEU A 193 6.56 -7.93 -2.60
C LEU A 193 5.78 -7.74 -1.31
N ILE A 194 4.72 -6.94 -1.38
CA ILE A 194 3.79 -6.71 -0.29
C ILE A 194 2.44 -7.29 -0.71
N LEU A 195 1.88 -8.13 0.14
CA LEU A 195 0.59 -8.78 -0.01
C LEU A 195 -0.37 -8.16 1.00
N THR A 196 -1.59 -7.80 0.60
CA THR A 196 -2.64 -7.43 1.57
C THR A 196 -3.75 -8.47 1.57
N SER A 197 -4.29 -8.72 2.76
CA SER A 197 -5.42 -9.63 2.95
C SER A 197 -6.41 -9.05 3.97
N ASN A 198 -7.70 -9.21 3.70
CA ASN A 198 -8.76 -8.84 4.64
C ASN A 198 -9.14 -10.01 5.56
N ARG A 199 -8.75 -11.24 5.22
CA ARG A 199 -9.08 -12.44 5.98
C ARG A 199 -8.15 -12.63 7.17
N ILE A 200 -8.72 -12.92 8.34
CA ILE A 200 -7.99 -13.16 9.58
C ILE A 200 -8.14 -14.65 9.93
N GLY A 201 -7.11 -15.45 9.66
CA GLY A 201 -6.98 -16.78 10.26
C GLY A 201 -7.01 -18.00 9.33
N THR A 202 -7.33 -17.87 8.04
CA THR A 202 -7.44 -18.99 7.09
C THR A 202 -6.40 -18.92 5.97
N PHE A 203 -5.13 -19.00 6.36
CA PHE A 203 -4.02 -19.00 5.39
C PHE A 203 -3.48 -20.39 5.18
N ASP A 204 -3.23 -20.77 3.92
CA ASP A 204 -2.53 -22.02 3.62
C ASP A 204 -1.16 -22.02 4.32
N GLU A 205 -0.86 -23.09 5.06
CA GLU A 205 0.36 -23.22 5.85
C GLU A 205 1.63 -23.05 4.99
N ALA A 206 1.56 -23.39 3.69
CA ALA A 206 2.67 -23.25 2.77
C ALA A 206 3.11 -21.79 2.57
N PHE A 207 2.25 -20.80 2.85
CA PHE A 207 2.61 -19.38 2.83
C PHE A 207 3.55 -18.97 3.95
N ARG A 208 3.42 -19.58 5.14
CA ARG A 208 4.21 -19.22 6.32
C ARG A 208 5.71 -19.40 6.08
N SER A 209 6.09 -20.41 5.31
CA SER A 209 7.49 -20.70 4.96
C SER A 209 8.09 -19.77 3.89
N ARG A 210 7.25 -19.00 3.18
CA ARG A 210 7.66 -18.12 2.07
C ARG A 210 7.63 -16.64 2.43
N MET A 211 6.95 -16.28 3.51
CA MET A 211 6.84 -14.90 3.98
C MET A 211 7.96 -14.60 4.98
N GLN A 212 8.70 -13.53 4.73
CA GLN A 212 9.73 -13.07 5.66
C GLN A 212 9.11 -12.31 6.84
N LEU A 213 7.97 -11.65 6.61
CA LEU A 213 7.25 -10.91 7.62
C LEU A 213 5.73 -11.02 7.39
N ALA A 214 4.98 -11.33 8.44
CA ALA A 214 3.52 -11.22 8.46
C ALA A 214 3.11 -10.25 9.56
N LEU A 215 2.41 -9.18 9.19
CA LEU A 215 1.95 -8.13 10.10
C LEU A 215 0.43 -8.12 10.20
N HIS A 216 -0.05 -8.28 11.43
CA HIS A 216 -1.45 -8.14 11.76
C HIS A 216 -1.81 -6.67 12.04
N TYR A 217 -2.87 -6.21 11.39
CA TYR A 217 -3.49 -4.90 11.57
C TYR A 217 -4.81 -5.07 12.34
N PRO A 218 -4.77 -4.94 13.68
CA PRO A 218 -6.00 -5.01 14.47
C PRO A 218 -6.89 -3.80 14.18
N ASN A 219 -8.13 -3.88 14.68
CA ASN A 219 -9.03 -2.73 14.69
C ASN A 219 -8.40 -1.55 15.43
N LEU A 220 -8.71 -0.35 14.94
CA LEU A 220 -8.18 0.88 15.51
C LEU A 220 -8.71 1.07 16.92
N THR A 221 -7.80 1.26 17.87
CA THR A 221 -8.15 1.68 19.24
C THR A 221 -8.46 3.17 19.28
N PRO A 222 -9.17 3.68 20.31
CA PRO A 222 -9.37 5.13 20.48
C PRO A 222 -8.04 5.90 20.44
N THR A 223 -7.00 5.38 21.10
CA THR A 223 -5.64 5.96 21.04
C THR A 223 -5.06 6.01 19.62
N SER A 224 -5.32 4.99 18.80
CA SER A 224 -4.86 4.95 17.41
C SER A 224 -5.67 5.92 16.53
N ARG A 225 -6.98 6.00 16.73
CA ARG A 225 -7.85 6.96 16.04
C ARG A 225 -7.49 8.41 16.38
N ARG A 226 -7.23 8.71 17.65
CA ARG A 226 -6.72 10.03 18.10
C ARG A 226 -5.48 10.43 17.32
N LYS A 227 -4.50 9.53 17.18
CA LYS A 227 -3.28 9.79 16.40
C LYS A 227 -3.56 10.00 14.91
N ILE A 228 -4.50 9.24 14.34
CA ILE A 228 -4.90 9.40 12.94
C ILE A 228 -5.54 10.77 12.71
N TRP A 229 -6.47 11.19 13.58
CA TRP A 229 -7.06 12.53 13.54
C TRP A 229 -6.02 13.62 13.67
N GLN A 230 -5.11 13.51 14.66
CA GLN A 230 -4.01 14.45 14.84
C GLN A 230 -3.17 14.59 13.56
N ASN A 231 -2.78 13.46 12.94
CA ASN A 231 -2.01 13.52 11.70
C ASN A 231 -2.75 14.24 10.57
N PHE A 232 -4.08 14.11 10.49
CA PHE A 232 -4.86 14.83 9.50
C PHE A 232 -4.94 16.32 9.79
N PHE A 233 -5.08 16.71 11.05
CA PHE A 233 -5.06 18.13 11.44
C PHE A 233 -3.69 18.76 11.22
N ASP A 234 -2.61 18.07 11.56
CA ASP A 234 -1.24 18.53 11.29
C ASP A 234 -1.01 18.75 9.78
N MET A 235 -1.59 17.89 8.92
CA MET A 235 -1.53 18.09 7.46
C MET A 235 -2.33 19.31 7.00
N LEU A 236 -3.50 19.58 7.58
CA LEU A 236 -4.26 20.78 7.26
C LEU A 236 -3.54 22.06 7.68
N GLU A 237 -2.83 22.04 8.81
CA GLU A 237 -1.96 23.16 9.23
C GLU A 237 -0.80 23.38 8.27
N GLU A 238 -0.14 22.31 7.83
CA GLU A 238 0.98 22.38 6.88
C GLU A 238 0.55 22.87 5.49
N ASP A 239 -0.67 22.54 5.07
CA ASP A 239 -1.23 22.93 3.76
C ASP A 239 -1.81 24.37 3.76
N GLU A 240 -1.73 25.10 4.89
CA GLU A 240 -2.27 26.46 5.07
C GLU A 240 -3.76 26.58 4.68
N GLU A 241 -4.55 25.55 4.98
CA GLU A 241 -5.97 25.51 4.67
C GLU A 241 -6.79 26.44 5.60
N ASP A 242 -7.90 26.98 5.10
CA ASP A 242 -8.81 27.85 5.87
C ASP A 242 -9.64 27.02 6.87
N VAL A 243 -9.06 26.76 8.04
CA VAL A 243 -9.58 25.85 9.08
C VAL A 243 -9.38 26.43 10.47
N ASP A 244 -10.40 26.36 11.33
CA ASP A 244 -10.30 26.63 12.77
C ASP A 244 -9.79 25.37 13.50
N ILE A 245 -8.48 25.12 13.39
CA ILE A 245 -7.87 23.89 13.89
C ILE A 245 -7.80 23.87 15.43
N ASP A 246 -7.67 25.04 16.06
CA ASP A 246 -7.64 25.15 17.51
C ASP A 246 -8.98 24.70 18.12
N GLU A 247 -10.11 25.12 17.54
CA GLU A 247 -11.44 24.64 17.96
C GLU A 247 -11.58 23.13 17.77
N ILE A 248 -11.24 22.60 16.59
CA ILE A 248 -11.41 21.18 16.26
C ILE A 248 -10.53 20.29 17.17
N LYS A 249 -9.31 20.73 17.51
CA LYS A 249 -8.38 19.98 18.37
C LYS A 249 -8.92 19.80 19.80
N LEU A 250 -9.79 20.70 20.29
CA LEU A 250 -10.43 20.55 21.60
C LEU A 250 -11.35 19.32 21.67
N HIS A 251 -11.93 18.92 20.53
CA HIS A 251 -12.87 17.81 20.43
C HIS A 251 -12.23 16.51 19.92
N ILE A 252 -10.89 16.42 19.89
CA ILE A 252 -10.19 15.25 19.35
C ILE A 252 -10.50 13.94 20.10
N ASP A 253 -10.84 14.04 21.39
CA ASP A 253 -11.22 12.88 22.20
C ASP A 253 -12.60 12.34 21.79
N GLU A 254 -13.56 13.22 21.51
CA GLU A 254 -14.88 12.83 21.00
C GLU A 254 -14.77 12.13 19.63
N LEU A 255 -13.90 12.66 18.77
CA LEU A 255 -13.58 12.05 17.47
C LEU A 255 -12.89 10.69 17.59
N ALA A 256 -12.06 10.51 18.63
CA ALA A 256 -11.35 9.26 18.89
C ALA A 256 -12.27 8.17 19.44
N ASP A 257 -13.33 8.52 20.15
CA ASP A 257 -14.29 7.56 20.70
C ASP A 257 -15.23 6.98 19.63
N MET A 258 -15.44 7.69 18.53
CA MET A 258 -16.24 7.20 17.40
C MET A 258 -15.59 5.98 16.73
N GLU A 259 -16.31 4.85 16.65
CA GLU A 259 -15.85 3.61 16.01
C GLU A 259 -15.77 3.77 14.48
N MET A 260 -14.65 4.31 14.00
CA MET A 260 -14.39 4.51 12.57
C MET A 260 -13.05 3.89 12.15
N ASN A 261 -12.99 3.36 10.93
CA ASN A 261 -11.72 2.96 10.32
C ASN A 261 -10.98 4.17 9.71
N GLY A 262 -9.72 4.00 9.32
CA GLY A 262 -8.90 5.10 8.81
C GLY A 262 -9.39 5.69 7.48
N ARG A 263 -10.11 4.89 6.67
CA ARG A 263 -10.72 5.36 5.41
C ARG A 263 -11.94 6.24 5.72
N GLU A 264 -12.77 5.83 6.67
CA GLU A 264 -13.92 6.61 7.12
C GLU A 264 -13.50 7.94 7.74
N ILE A 265 -12.47 7.96 8.58
CA ILE A 265 -11.93 9.21 9.15
C ILE A 265 -11.53 10.19 8.05
N ARG A 266 -10.75 9.72 7.05
CA ARG A 266 -10.37 10.55 5.90
C ARG A 266 -11.58 11.06 5.14
N ASN A 267 -12.55 10.19 4.87
CA ASN A 267 -13.74 10.54 4.09
C ASN A 267 -14.60 11.57 4.83
N ALA A 268 -14.80 11.41 6.14
CA ALA A 268 -15.55 12.36 6.97
C ALA A 268 -14.90 13.75 6.93
N LEU A 269 -13.58 13.83 7.15
CA LEU A 269 -12.85 15.09 7.09
C LEU A 269 -12.92 15.75 5.71
N ASN A 270 -12.71 14.98 4.64
CA ASN A 270 -12.84 15.50 3.27
C ASN A 270 -14.25 16.00 2.97
N THR A 271 -15.27 15.31 3.48
CA THR A 271 -16.68 15.74 3.33
C THR A 271 -16.93 17.02 4.11
N ALA A 272 -16.39 17.16 5.32
CA ALA A 272 -16.49 18.37 6.12
C ALA A 272 -15.86 19.56 5.40
N LYS A 273 -14.67 19.37 4.83
CA LYS A 273 -13.99 20.37 4.00
C LYS A 273 -14.82 20.77 2.79
N GLN A 274 -15.40 19.81 2.07
CA GLN A 274 -16.27 20.10 0.93
C GLN A 274 -17.53 20.88 1.33
N LEU A 275 -18.10 20.58 2.50
CA LEU A 275 -19.26 21.28 3.02
C LEU A 275 -18.92 22.75 3.35
N ALA A 276 -17.81 22.99 4.06
CA ALA A 276 -17.32 24.33 4.40
C ALA A 276 -17.02 25.15 3.12
N LEU A 277 -16.33 24.54 2.15
CA LEU A 277 -16.05 25.17 0.85
C LEU A 277 -17.33 25.52 0.08
N TYR A 278 -18.34 24.65 0.11
CA TYR A 278 -19.63 24.92 -0.53
C TYR A 278 -20.37 26.08 0.15
N GLN A 279 -20.31 26.14 1.49
CA GLN A 279 -20.89 27.22 2.30
C GLN A 279 -20.07 28.52 2.23
N LYS A 280 -18.83 28.46 1.74
CA LYS A 280 -17.85 29.56 1.70
C LYS A 280 -17.51 30.06 3.11
N GLU A 281 -17.40 29.12 4.03
CA GLU A 281 -17.05 29.34 5.43
C GLU A 281 -15.73 28.63 5.74
N THR A 282 -15.02 29.12 6.76
CA THR A 282 -13.88 28.43 7.35
C THR A 282 -14.34 27.06 7.88
N LEU A 283 -13.50 26.03 7.74
CA LEU A 283 -13.82 24.71 8.30
C LEU A 283 -13.79 24.76 9.82
N THR A 284 -14.96 24.62 10.45
CA THR A 284 -15.15 24.64 11.91
C THR A 284 -15.50 23.25 12.48
N TRP A 285 -15.57 23.14 13.80
CA TRP A 285 -16.03 21.92 14.49
C TRP A 285 -17.40 21.45 14.00
N ASP A 286 -18.37 22.35 13.79
CA ASP A 286 -19.73 22.00 13.38
C ASP A 286 -19.78 21.17 12.08
N HIS A 287 -18.91 21.49 11.13
CA HIS A 287 -18.78 20.76 9.87
C HIS A 287 -18.26 19.34 10.09
N VAL A 288 -17.22 19.21 10.92
CA VAL A 288 -16.60 17.91 11.25
C VAL A 288 -17.58 17.06 12.04
N GLU A 289 -18.22 17.63 13.07
CA GLU A 289 -19.16 16.93 13.93
C GLU A 289 -20.35 16.37 13.12
N ASN A 290 -20.93 17.19 12.23
CA ASN A 290 -22.05 16.78 11.39
C ASN A 290 -21.70 15.59 10.49
N THR A 291 -20.56 15.67 9.79
CA THR A 291 -20.14 14.59 8.87
C THR A 291 -19.76 13.30 9.58
N VAL A 292 -19.13 13.42 10.77
CA VAL A 292 -18.78 12.29 11.61
C VAL A 292 -20.05 11.63 12.17
N LYS A 293 -21.05 12.40 12.62
CA LYS A 293 -22.35 11.87 13.06
C LYS A 293 -23.07 11.11 11.95
N ILE A 294 -23.15 11.67 10.74
CA ILE A 294 -23.76 11.01 9.57
C ILE A 294 -23.06 9.66 9.28
N THR A 295 -21.73 9.64 9.30
CA THR A 295 -20.95 8.42 9.07
C THR A 295 -21.18 7.39 10.18
N GLY A 296 -21.21 7.84 11.44
CA GLY A 296 -21.48 7.00 12.61
C GLY A 296 -22.89 6.39 12.61
N ASP A 297 -23.90 7.13 12.17
CA ASP A 297 -25.28 6.66 12.06
C ASP A 297 -25.41 5.55 11.00
N PHE A 298 -24.72 5.70 9.87
CA PHE A 298 -24.65 4.65 8.85
C PHE A 298 -23.97 3.37 9.37
N ASN A 299 -22.84 3.50 10.08
CA ASN A 299 -22.17 2.35 10.68
C ASN A 299 -23.04 1.65 11.73
N ARG A 300 -23.77 2.41 12.54
CA ARG A 300 -24.74 1.87 13.51
C ARG A 300 -25.87 1.14 12.82
N TYR A 301 -26.40 1.69 11.72
CA TYR A 301 -27.40 1.03 10.90
C TYR A 301 -26.89 -0.30 10.33
N LEU A 302 -25.69 -0.33 9.74
CA LEU A 302 -25.09 -1.58 9.22
C LEU A 302 -24.91 -2.63 10.33
N LYS A 303 -24.41 -2.23 11.50
CA LYS A 303 -24.24 -3.12 12.66
C LYS A 303 -25.58 -3.72 13.11
N ASN A 304 -26.65 -2.92 13.10
CA ASN A 304 -28.00 -3.37 13.45
C ASN A 304 -28.60 -4.31 12.41
N VAL A 305 -28.40 -4.05 11.11
CA VAL A 305 -28.92 -4.90 10.02
C VAL A 305 -28.17 -6.23 9.94
N HIS A 306 -26.87 -6.23 10.21
CA HIS A 306 -26.02 -7.40 10.04
C HIS A 306 -25.76 -8.20 11.31
N GLY A 307 -26.11 -7.67 12.49
CA GLY A 307 -25.92 -8.32 13.80
C GLY A 307 -24.47 -8.42 14.27
N HIS A 308 -23.50 -8.15 13.40
CA HIS A 308 -22.06 -8.35 13.60
C HIS A 308 -21.25 -7.17 13.04
N SER A 309 -20.09 -6.88 13.63
CA SER A 309 -19.12 -5.92 13.08
C SER A 309 -18.38 -6.49 11.86
N ASP A 310 -17.76 -5.64 11.03
CA ASP A 310 -16.98 -6.10 9.86
C ASP A 310 -15.89 -7.13 10.22
N GLU A 311 -15.32 -7.05 11.42
CA GLU A 311 -14.35 -8.03 11.92
C GLU A 311 -15.03 -9.35 12.32
N GLN A 312 -16.18 -9.29 13.00
CA GLN A 312 -16.95 -10.50 13.33
C GLN A 312 -17.39 -11.20 12.05
N ARG A 313 -17.79 -10.45 11.02
CA ARG A 313 -18.09 -11.00 9.70
C ARG A 313 -16.84 -11.58 9.04
N ALA A 314 -15.71 -10.86 9.03
CA ALA A 314 -14.47 -11.41 8.49
C ALA A 314 -13.97 -12.66 9.24
N ARG A 315 -14.26 -12.77 10.54
CA ARG A 315 -13.99 -13.97 11.36
C ARG A 315 -15.00 -15.07 11.09
N GLU A 316 -16.28 -14.78 10.98
CA GLU A 316 -17.35 -15.75 10.71
C GLU A 316 -17.27 -16.32 9.28
N GLU A 317 -16.91 -15.48 8.30
CA GLU A 317 -16.59 -15.89 6.93
C GLU A 317 -15.27 -16.68 6.85
N GLY A 318 -14.39 -16.54 7.85
CA GLY A 318 -13.14 -17.30 8.01
C GLY A 318 -13.24 -18.49 8.96
N ILE A 319 -14.37 -18.73 9.63
CA ILE A 319 -14.62 -19.92 10.46
C ILE A 319 -15.71 -20.72 9.75
N ARG A 320 -15.37 -21.31 8.61
CA ARG A 320 -16.10 -22.44 8.02
C ARG A 320 -15.14 -23.42 7.38
#